data_AF-A0A946X5M7-F1
#
_entry.id   AF-A0A946X5M7-F1
#
_cell.length_a   1.000
_cell.length_b   1.000
_cell.length_c   1.000
_cell.angle_alpha   90.00
_cell.angle_beta   90.00
_cell.angle_gamma   90.00
#
_symmetry.space_group_name_H-M   'P 1'
#
loop_
_entity.id
_entity.type
_entity.pdbx_description
1 polymer ?
#
loop_
_entity_poly.entity_id
_entity_poly.type
_entity_poly.pdbx_seq_one_letter_code
_entity_poly.pdbx_strand_id
1 'polypeptide(L)'
;MKYRRDPFGNFFEIQKQIDQIFDAFIEGRAAAGPPASVNPDQQFWRPPMDVYEAADAFIVRVELPGVNPDDEVEIELTDSVLTIRGTRRDRSREKKQHYHLAEINYGGFERAVALPQAIDDDGELTANYADGFLEVTLPKVAPPVAKTIPVQMERPEQPRTIDADESQEGPSLPGGDDAASPEEDEG
;
A
#
# COMPACT_ATOMS: atom_id res chain seq x y z
N MET A 1 -20.58 -17.67 -5.98
CA MET A 1 -19.93 -16.59 -6.76
C MET A 1 -18.46 -16.51 -6.38
N LYS A 2 -17.52 -16.80 -7.29
CA LYS A 2 -16.09 -16.53 -7.08
C LYS A 2 -15.84 -15.07 -7.49
N TYR A 3 -15.52 -14.20 -6.54
CA TYR A 3 -14.98 -12.88 -6.86
C TYR A 3 -13.60 -13.09 -7.48
N ARG A 4 -13.51 -13.03 -8.80
CA ARG A 4 -12.22 -12.88 -9.48
C ARG A 4 -11.82 -11.43 -9.29
N ARG A 5 -11.09 -11.17 -8.20
CA ARG A 5 -10.41 -9.90 -7.95
C ARG A 5 -9.57 -9.65 -9.21
N ASP A 6 -9.90 -8.62 -9.98
CA ASP A 6 -9.08 -8.18 -11.11
C ASP A 6 -7.98 -7.30 -10.52
N PRO A 7 -6.74 -7.81 -10.37
CA PRO A 7 -5.66 -7.07 -9.73
C PRO A 7 -5.28 -5.80 -10.52
N PHE A 8 -5.76 -5.66 -11.76
CA PHE A 8 -5.44 -4.53 -12.66
C PHE A 8 -6.63 -3.64 -13.00
N GLY A 9 -7.87 -4.01 -12.64
CA GLY A 9 -9.08 -3.24 -12.99
C GLY A 9 -9.05 -1.81 -12.45
N ASN A 10 -8.71 -1.65 -11.17
CA ASN A 10 -8.54 -0.32 -10.56
C ASN A 10 -7.32 0.43 -11.12
N PHE A 11 -6.27 -0.26 -11.55
CA PHE A 11 -5.02 0.34 -12.04
C PHE A 11 -5.21 1.08 -13.37
N PHE A 12 -5.85 0.44 -14.36
CA PHE A 12 -6.11 1.09 -15.66
C PHE A 12 -7.13 2.23 -15.56
N GLU A 13 -8.04 2.17 -14.58
CA GLU A 13 -9.05 3.21 -14.34
C GLU A 13 -8.45 4.43 -13.62
N ILE A 14 -7.57 4.20 -12.63
CA ILE A 14 -6.79 5.25 -11.95
C ILE A 14 -5.79 5.89 -12.91
N GLN A 15 -5.10 5.10 -13.76
CA GLN A 15 -4.20 5.66 -14.78
C GLN A 15 -4.95 6.58 -15.74
N LYS A 16 -6.10 6.15 -16.26
CA LYS A 16 -6.93 7.01 -17.12
C LYS A 16 -7.39 8.27 -16.40
N GLN A 17 -7.74 8.19 -15.12
CA GLN A 17 -8.12 9.37 -14.34
C GLN A 17 -6.93 10.31 -14.07
N ILE A 18 -5.75 9.79 -13.74
CA ILE A 18 -4.54 10.58 -13.54
C ILE A 18 -4.13 11.24 -14.86
N ASP A 19 -4.05 10.48 -15.96
CA ASP A 19 -3.79 11.02 -17.30
C ASP A 19 -4.82 12.09 -17.68
N GLN A 20 -6.11 11.90 -17.37
CA GLN A 20 -7.17 12.90 -17.63
C GLN A 20 -7.08 14.14 -16.73
N ILE A 21 -6.67 14.00 -15.48
CA ILE A 21 -6.48 15.13 -14.55
C ILE A 21 -5.23 15.92 -14.94
N PHE A 22 -4.15 15.24 -15.30
CA PHE A 22 -2.93 15.87 -15.85
C PHE A 22 -3.20 16.53 -17.20
N ASP A 23 -3.92 15.86 -18.10
CA ASP A 23 -4.36 16.45 -19.38
C ASP A 23 -5.26 17.67 -19.12
N ALA A 24 -6.20 17.61 -18.16
CA ALA A 24 -7.04 18.76 -17.82
C ALA A 24 -6.27 19.92 -17.15
N PHE A 25 -5.18 19.62 -16.43
CA PHE A 25 -4.29 20.60 -15.83
C PHE A 25 -3.38 21.26 -16.89
N ILE A 26 -2.88 20.47 -17.85
CA ILE A 26 -2.04 20.91 -18.98
C ILE A 26 -2.88 21.65 -20.05
N GLU A 27 -4.10 21.21 -20.32
CA GLU A 27 -5.06 21.83 -21.25
C GLU A 27 -5.82 23.03 -20.62
N GLY A 28 -5.51 23.40 -19.37
CA GLY A 28 -6.07 24.59 -18.71
C GLY A 28 -7.58 24.53 -18.43
N ARG A 29 -8.13 23.32 -18.24
CA ARG A 29 -9.58 23.06 -18.17
C ARG A 29 -10.12 22.86 -16.74
N ALA A 30 -9.26 22.81 -15.72
CA ALA A 30 -9.63 22.72 -14.30
C ALA A 30 -9.76 24.10 -13.62
N ALA A 31 -10.74 24.26 -12.72
CA ALA A 31 -11.13 25.53 -12.07
C ALA A 31 -10.19 26.01 -10.94
N ALA A 32 -8.90 25.70 -11.01
CA ALA A 32 -7.87 26.29 -10.17
C ALA A 32 -6.75 26.76 -11.11
N GLY A 33 -6.46 28.06 -11.06
CA GLY A 33 -5.64 28.77 -12.05
C GLY A 33 -4.26 28.13 -12.32
N PRO A 34 -3.67 28.42 -13.49
CA PRO A 34 -2.44 27.78 -13.93
C PRO A 34 -1.27 28.16 -12.99
N PRO A 35 -0.28 27.26 -12.75
CA PRO A 35 1.03 27.74 -12.34
C PRO A 35 1.47 28.75 -13.42
N ALA A 36 1.97 29.90 -12.98
CA ALA A 36 2.40 30.97 -13.86
C ALA A 36 3.65 30.51 -14.64
N SER A 37 3.47 29.69 -15.69
CA SER A 37 4.38 29.35 -16.80
C SER A 37 3.94 28.05 -17.52
N VAL A 38 2.74 27.97 -18.09
CA VAL A 38 2.44 26.91 -19.08
C VAL A 38 1.97 27.60 -20.35
N ASN A 39 2.85 27.66 -21.35
CA ASN A 39 2.48 28.16 -22.67
C ASN A 39 1.64 27.08 -23.36
N PRO A 40 0.41 27.36 -23.82
CA PRO A 40 -0.41 26.39 -24.56
C PRO A 40 0.21 25.95 -25.90
N ASP A 41 1.27 26.64 -26.35
CA ASP A 41 2.07 26.29 -27.53
C ASP A 41 3.21 25.28 -27.22
N GLN A 42 3.43 24.89 -25.96
CA GLN A 42 4.37 23.83 -25.61
C GLN A 42 3.71 22.47 -25.77
N GLN A 43 3.90 21.89 -26.95
CA GLN A 43 3.53 20.51 -27.23
C GLN A 43 4.23 19.57 -26.23
N PHE A 44 3.47 18.97 -25.32
CA PHE A 44 3.98 17.95 -24.41
C PHE A 44 4.20 16.66 -25.19
N TRP A 45 5.43 16.14 -25.16
CA TRP A 45 5.71 14.82 -25.69
C TRP A 45 5.22 13.78 -24.67
N ARG A 46 4.41 12.83 -25.11
CA ARG A 46 3.93 11.72 -24.27
C ARG A 46 4.62 10.44 -24.70
N PRO A 47 5.78 10.10 -24.11
CA PRO A 47 6.50 8.90 -24.48
C PRO A 47 5.67 7.65 -24.15
N PRO A 48 5.66 6.63 -25.03
CA PRO A 48 5.11 5.32 -24.72
C PRO A 48 5.77 4.69 -23.49
N MET A 49 4.99 3.90 -22.75
CA MET A 49 5.42 3.28 -21.50
C MET A 49 4.75 1.92 -21.32
N ASP A 50 5.55 0.94 -20.90
CA ASP A 50 5.11 -0.38 -20.45
C ASP A 50 5.28 -0.50 -18.93
N VAL A 51 4.34 -1.18 -18.27
CA VAL A 51 4.41 -1.51 -16.85
C VAL A 51 4.10 -2.98 -16.69
N TYR A 52 4.99 -3.72 -16.06
CA TYR A 52 4.79 -5.15 -15.81
C TYR A 52 5.36 -5.59 -14.47
N GLU A 53 4.84 -6.69 -13.96
CA GLU A 53 5.22 -7.26 -12.67
C GLU A 53 6.09 -8.51 -12.88
N ALA A 54 7.24 -8.54 -12.23
CA ALA A 54 8.06 -9.74 -12.04
C ALA A 54 7.76 -10.39 -10.69
N ALA A 55 8.46 -11.46 -10.33
CA ALA A 55 8.20 -12.20 -9.09
C ALA A 55 8.36 -11.31 -7.84
N ASP A 56 9.35 -10.43 -7.84
CA ASP A 56 9.85 -9.65 -6.71
C ASP A 56 9.87 -8.13 -6.95
N ALA A 57 9.59 -7.66 -8.17
CA ALA A 57 9.60 -6.24 -8.50
C ALA A 57 8.48 -5.83 -9.49
N PHE A 58 8.18 -4.54 -9.53
CA PHE A 58 7.55 -3.90 -10.68
C PHE A 58 8.62 -3.30 -11.59
N ILE A 59 8.41 -3.40 -12.89
CA ILE A 59 9.29 -2.82 -13.90
C ILE A 59 8.48 -1.84 -14.74
N VAL A 60 8.98 -0.61 -14.83
CA VAL A 60 8.42 0.46 -15.66
C VAL A 60 9.43 0.79 -16.76
N ARG A 61 9.03 0.62 -18.02
CA ARG A 61 9.88 0.84 -19.19
C ARG A 61 9.31 1.96 -20.05
N VAL A 62 10.09 3.00 -20.33
CA VAL A 62 9.67 4.20 -21.07
C VAL A 62 10.54 4.41 -22.30
N GLU A 63 9.92 4.66 -23.44
CA GLU A 63 10.62 4.99 -24.68
C GLU A 63 11.06 6.46 -24.68
N LEU A 64 12.36 6.69 -24.43
CA LEU A 64 12.97 8.02 -24.34
C LEU A 64 14.15 8.22 -25.32
N PRO A 65 14.02 7.98 -26.64
CA PRO A 65 15.14 8.05 -27.58
C PRO A 65 15.69 9.46 -27.77
N GLY A 66 17.00 9.61 -27.61
CA GLY A 66 17.71 10.89 -27.83
C GLY A 66 17.58 11.88 -26.67
N VAL A 67 17.16 11.41 -25.50
CA VAL A 67 17.21 12.14 -24.22
C VAL A 67 18.52 11.80 -23.51
N ASN A 68 19.16 12.79 -22.87
CA ASN A 68 20.27 12.50 -21.94
C ASN A 68 19.71 12.27 -20.53
N PRO A 69 19.60 11.02 -20.04
CA PRO A 69 18.93 10.74 -18.77
C PRO A 69 19.52 11.50 -17.59
N ASP A 70 20.85 11.66 -17.53
CA ASP A 70 21.55 12.28 -16.40
C ASP A 70 21.19 13.76 -16.18
N ASP A 71 20.86 14.48 -17.26
CA ASP A 71 20.60 15.92 -17.22
C ASP A 71 19.14 16.30 -17.52
N GLU A 72 18.39 15.40 -18.15
CA GLU A 72 17.10 15.70 -18.78
C GLU A 72 15.95 14.85 -18.24
N VAL A 73 16.20 13.95 -17.28
CA VAL A 73 15.19 13.06 -16.69
C VAL A 73 15.24 13.11 -15.17
N GLU A 74 14.07 13.19 -14.56
CA GLU A 74 13.85 13.10 -13.13
C GLU A 74 12.86 11.98 -12.83
N ILE A 75 13.15 11.19 -11.80
CA ILE A 75 12.34 10.06 -11.37
C ILE A 75 12.02 10.25 -9.89
N GLU A 76 10.73 10.28 -9.56
CA GLU A 76 10.23 10.43 -8.21
C GLU A 76 9.29 9.27 -7.88
N LEU A 77 9.39 8.73 -6.67
CA LEU A 77 8.44 7.77 -6.11
C LEU A 77 7.82 8.41 -4.86
N THR A 78 6.50 8.57 -4.86
CA THR A 78 5.77 9.11 -3.70
C THR A 78 4.45 8.38 -3.55
N ASP A 79 4.15 7.86 -2.35
CA ASP A 79 2.88 7.17 -2.05
C ASP A 79 2.53 6.05 -3.06
N SER A 80 3.51 5.25 -3.48
CA SER A 80 3.38 4.22 -4.53
C SER A 80 3.05 4.76 -5.93
N VAL A 81 3.27 6.05 -6.18
CA VAL A 81 3.17 6.67 -7.51
C VAL A 81 4.57 6.97 -8.04
N LEU A 82 4.97 6.26 -9.09
CA LEU A 82 6.19 6.53 -9.84
C LEU A 82 5.92 7.65 -10.85
N THR A 83 6.68 8.73 -10.79
CA THR A 83 6.60 9.85 -11.71
C THR A 83 7.92 10.01 -12.45
N ILE A 84 7.86 10.10 -13.77
CA ILE A 84 9.02 10.27 -14.66
C ILE A 84 8.79 11.54 -15.47
N ARG A 85 9.64 12.54 -15.26
CA ARG A 85 9.57 13.86 -15.90
C ARG A 85 10.85 14.15 -16.65
N GLY A 86 10.77 15.01 -17.66
CA GLY A 86 11.95 15.45 -18.37
C GLY A 86 11.67 16.34 -19.57
N THR A 87 12.69 16.56 -20.39
CA THR A 87 12.55 17.33 -21.63
C THR A 87 13.40 16.75 -22.75
N ARG A 88 12.76 16.40 -23.86
CA ARG A 88 13.47 16.05 -25.09
C ARG A 88 13.79 17.30 -25.89
N ARG A 89 15.06 17.67 -25.92
CA ARG A 89 15.52 18.88 -26.59
C ARG A 89 15.65 18.67 -28.10
N ASP A 90 15.12 19.62 -28.87
CA ASP A 90 15.40 19.70 -30.30
C ASP A 90 16.77 20.34 -30.51
N ARG A 91 17.80 19.50 -30.59
CA ARG A 91 19.17 19.95 -30.89
C ARG A 91 19.36 20.33 -32.36
N SER A 92 18.38 20.02 -33.21
CA SER A 92 18.42 20.35 -34.64
C SER A 92 17.86 21.74 -34.94
N ARG A 93 17.09 22.37 -34.04
CA ARG A 93 16.54 23.73 -34.24
C ARG A 93 17.58 24.85 -34.12
N GLU A 94 18.65 24.80 -34.92
CA GLU A 94 19.52 25.94 -35.14
C GLU A 94 18.93 26.88 -36.20
N LYS A 95 19.24 28.17 -36.10
CA LYS A 95 18.74 29.18 -37.05
C LYS A 95 19.28 28.87 -38.45
N LYS A 96 18.36 28.77 -39.44
CA LYS A 96 18.57 28.51 -40.89
C LYS A 96 18.37 27.05 -41.36
N GLN A 97 17.35 26.35 -40.86
CA GLN A 97 16.94 25.06 -41.42
C GLN A 97 15.60 25.15 -42.15
N HIS A 98 15.50 24.43 -43.27
CA HIS A 98 14.27 24.27 -44.04
C HIS A 98 13.76 22.86 -43.83
N TYR A 99 12.69 22.70 -43.07
CA TYR A 99 12.04 21.41 -42.87
C TYR A 99 11.18 21.10 -44.10
N HIS A 100 11.38 19.91 -44.69
CA HIS A 100 10.45 19.35 -45.66
C HIS A 100 9.30 18.59 -44.96
N LEU A 101 9.58 18.03 -43.78
CA LEU A 101 8.63 17.30 -42.92
C LEU A 101 9.14 17.33 -41.47
N ALA A 102 8.25 17.42 -40.49
CA ALA A 102 8.57 17.49 -39.07
C ALA A 102 7.58 16.67 -38.23
N GLU A 103 7.84 15.37 -38.08
CA GLU A 103 6.99 14.43 -37.32
C GLU A 103 7.56 14.04 -35.95
N ILE A 104 8.82 14.39 -35.68
CA ILE A 104 9.48 14.07 -34.41
C ILE A 104 8.99 15.04 -33.35
N ASN A 105 8.39 14.48 -32.29
CA ASN A 105 7.96 15.25 -31.13
C ASN A 105 9.15 15.59 -30.22
N TYR A 106 9.21 16.85 -29.81
CA TYR A 106 10.15 17.42 -28.84
C TYR A 106 9.37 18.20 -27.79
N GLY A 107 9.98 18.47 -26.64
CA GLY A 107 9.36 19.23 -25.57
C GLY A 107 9.45 18.53 -24.22
N GLY A 108 8.78 19.12 -23.23
CA GLY A 108 8.62 18.52 -21.90
C GLY A 108 7.79 17.25 -21.97
N PHE A 109 8.06 16.33 -21.05
CA PHE A 109 7.26 15.14 -20.85
C PHE A 109 7.09 14.86 -19.36
N GLU A 110 5.96 14.24 -19.02
CA GLU A 110 5.67 13.72 -17.70
C GLU A 110 4.79 12.46 -17.86
N ARG A 111 5.16 11.39 -17.17
CA ARG A 111 4.37 10.17 -17.06
C ARG A 111 4.31 9.74 -15.60
N ALA A 112 3.12 9.45 -15.10
CA ALA A 112 2.92 8.96 -13.75
C ALA A 112 2.20 7.60 -13.76
N VAL A 113 2.62 6.71 -12.86
CA VAL A 113 2.06 5.36 -12.71
C VAL A 113 1.84 5.07 -11.23
N ALA A 114 0.59 4.86 -10.84
CA ALA A 114 0.25 4.33 -9.53
C ALA A 114 0.47 2.81 -9.50
N LEU A 115 1.25 2.32 -8.54
CA LEU A 115 1.59 0.91 -8.41
C LEU A 115 0.56 0.20 -7.51
N PRO A 116 0.21 -1.07 -7.80
CA PRO A 116 -0.88 -1.76 -7.12
C PRO A 116 -0.51 -2.25 -5.71
N GLN A 117 0.77 -2.28 -5.36
CA GLN A 117 1.28 -2.68 -4.05
C GLN A 117 2.37 -1.71 -3.60
N ALA A 118 2.55 -1.61 -2.28
CA ALA A 118 3.67 -0.90 -1.66
C ALA A 118 5.03 -1.39 -2.19
N ILE A 119 5.92 -0.42 -2.40
CA ILE A 119 7.31 -0.63 -2.81
C ILE A 119 8.18 -0.69 -1.56
N ASP A 120 9.19 -1.54 -1.60
CA ASP A 120 10.21 -1.59 -0.57
C ASP A 120 11.18 -0.43 -0.77
N ASP A 121 10.83 0.72 -0.20
CA ASP A 121 11.61 1.95 -0.31
C ASP A 121 12.96 1.88 0.43
N ASP A 122 13.15 0.88 1.31
CA ASP A 122 14.44 0.57 1.94
C ASP A 122 15.34 -0.28 1.01
N GLY A 123 14.75 -0.89 -0.03
CA GLY A 123 15.43 -1.67 -1.05
C GLY A 123 16.14 -0.81 -2.10
N GLU A 124 16.96 -1.46 -2.93
CA GLU A 124 17.64 -0.77 -4.03
C GLU A 124 16.66 -0.48 -5.19
N LEU A 125 16.30 0.79 -5.35
CA LEU A 125 15.61 1.28 -6.54
C LEU A 125 16.64 1.50 -7.64
N THR A 126 16.42 0.92 -8.82
CA THR A 126 17.36 1.05 -9.95
C THR A 126 16.69 1.66 -11.17
N ALA A 127 17.43 2.50 -11.89
CA ALA A 127 17.03 3.09 -13.15
C ALA A 127 18.16 2.91 -14.16
N ASN A 128 17.90 2.21 -15.25
CA ASN A 128 18.86 1.92 -16.30
C ASN A 128 18.38 2.51 -17.63
N TYR A 129 19.28 3.17 -18.35
CA TYR A 129 18.98 3.70 -19.68
C TYR A 129 19.84 3.01 -20.73
N ALA A 130 19.20 2.34 -21.68
CA ALA A 130 19.86 1.63 -22.77
C ALA A 130 18.97 1.63 -24.03
N ASP A 131 19.61 1.78 -25.20
CA ASP A 131 18.94 1.68 -26.51
C ASP A 131 17.71 2.60 -26.69
N GLY A 132 17.71 3.76 -26.02
CA GLY A 132 16.58 4.69 -26.06
C GLY A 132 15.46 4.38 -25.09
N PHE A 133 15.63 3.39 -24.20
CA PHE A 133 14.66 3.01 -23.19
C PHE A 133 15.19 3.29 -21.79
N LEU A 134 14.36 3.95 -20.98
CA LEU A 134 14.56 4.03 -19.53
C LEU A 134 13.78 2.89 -18.88
N GLU A 135 14.44 2.09 -18.06
CA GLU A 135 13.85 1.00 -17.30
C GLU A 135 14.06 1.27 -15.80
N VAL A 136 12.95 1.36 -15.06
CA VAL A 136 12.93 1.57 -13.61
C VAL A 136 12.46 0.28 -12.94
N THR A 137 13.26 -0.26 -12.04
CA THR A 137 12.94 -1.47 -11.26
C THR A 137 12.65 -1.09 -9.81
N LEU A 138 11.47 -1.50 -9.35
CA LEU A 138 10.92 -1.16 -8.04
C LEU A 138 10.64 -2.45 -7.26
N PRO A 139 11.46 -2.81 -6.26
CA PRO A 139 11.27 -4.01 -5.45
C PRO A 139 9.94 -3.98 -4.69
N LYS A 140 9.24 -5.10 -4.65
CA LYS A 140 7.99 -5.26 -3.89
C LYS A 140 8.31 -5.52 -2.42
N VAL A 141 7.50 -4.95 -1.52
CA VAL A 141 7.53 -5.35 -0.11
C VAL A 141 7.21 -6.84 0.01
N ALA A 142 8.04 -7.58 0.73
CA ALA A 142 7.80 -8.99 1.02
C ALA A 142 6.42 -9.17 1.68
N PRO A 143 5.60 -10.14 1.25
CA PRO A 143 4.30 -10.35 1.83
C PRO A 143 4.44 -10.65 3.34
N PRO A 144 3.60 -10.04 4.20
CA PRO A 144 3.70 -10.26 5.63
C PRO A 144 3.49 -11.74 5.96
N VAL A 145 4.37 -12.30 6.81
CA VAL A 145 4.23 -13.67 7.31
C VAL A 145 2.95 -13.75 8.14
N ALA A 146 2.08 -14.71 7.82
CA ALA A 146 0.82 -14.90 8.51
C ALA A 146 1.04 -15.11 10.02
N LYS A 147 0.48 -14.23 10.85
CA LYS A 147 0.48 -14.39 12.31
C LYS A 147 -0.72 -15.25 12.72
N THR A 148 -0.43 -16.44 13.25
CA THR A 148 -1.48 -17.28 13.86
C THR A 148 -1.79 -16.72 15.25
N ILE A 149 -3.03 -16.27 15.47
CA ILE A 149 -3.49 -15.82 16.78
C ILE A 149 -4.12 -17.03 17.49
N PRO A 150 -3.53 -17.54 18.59
CA PRO A 150 -4.14 -18.62 19.34
C PRO A 150 -5.40 -18.13 20.07
N VAL A 151 -6.51 -18.83 19.89
CA VAL A 151 -7.75 -18.56 20.63
C VAL A 151 -7.66 -19.24 22.00
N GLN A 152 -7.65 -18.45 23.07
CA GLN A 152 -7.77 -18.96 24.43
C GLN A 152 -9.24 -18.97 24.83
N MET A 153 -9.75 -20.13 25.25
CA MET A 153 -11.05 -20.21 25.92
C MET A 153 -10.88 -19.77 27.37
N GLU A 154 -11.55 -18.69 27.76
CA GLU A 154 -11.80 -18.42 29.17
C GLU A 154 -12.78 -19.47 29.69
N ARG A 155 -12.29 -20.36 30.56
CA ARG A 155 -13.15 -21.33 31.24
C ARG A 155 -13.91 -20.55 32.33
N PRO A 156 -15.25 -20.51 32.30
CA PRO A 156 -16.01 -19.95 33.41
C PRO A 156 -15.70 -20.77 34.67
N GLU A 157 -15.35 -20.08 35.76
CA GLU A 157 -15.14 -20.73 37.05
C GLU A 157 -16.43 -21.47 37.44
N GLN A 158 -16.30 -22.77 37.71
CA GLN A 158 -17.45 -23.57 38.12
C GLN A 158 -17.95 -23.08 39.47
N PRO A 159 -19.28 -22.87 39.65
CA PRO A 159 -19.83 -22.50 40.93
C PRO A 159 -19.50 -23.60 41.94
N ARG A 160 -18.91 -23.21 43.08
CA ARG A 160 -18.67 -24.12 44.20
C ARG A 160 -20.01 -24.68 44.68
N THR A 161 -20.17 -26.00 44.61
CA THR A 161 -21.30 -26.69 45.23
C THR A 161 -21.28 -26.38 46.72
N ILE A 162 -22.36 -25.78 47.22
CA ILE A 162 -22.61 -25.63 48.65
C ILE A 162 -23.14 -27.00 49.08
N ASP A 163 -22.33 -27.76 49.82
CA ASP A 163 -22.79 -29.00 50.42
C ASP A 163 -23.94 -28.66 51.39
N ALA A 164 -25.11 -29.24 51.12
CA ALA A 164 -26.26 -29.17 52.00
C ALA A 164 -26.02 -30.12 53.17
N ASP A 165 -25.79 -29.53 54.35
CA ASP A 165 -25.80 -30.20 55.64
C ASP A 165 -27.24 -30.66 55.94
N GLU A 166 -27.53 -31.94 55.70
CA GLU A 166 -28.78 -32.59 56.06
C GLU A 166 -28.53 -33.45 57.31
N SER A 167 -28.89 -32.91 58.47
CA SER A 167 -29.14 -33.66 59.70
C SER A 167 -30.27 -32.98 60.46
N GLN A 168 -31.49 -33.41 60.18
CA GLN A 168 -32.63 -33.19 61.07
C GLN A 168 -32.63 -34.23 62.18
N GLU A 169 -32.85 -33.81 63.42
CA GLU A 169 -33.76 -34.51 64.34
C GLU A 169 -34.29 -33.52 65.39
N GLY A 170 -35.63 -33.46 65.49
CA GLY A 170 -36.38 -32.50 66.30
C GLY A 170 -36.50 -32.85 67.79
N PRO A 171 -37.16 -32.01 68.60
CA PRO A 171 -37.00 -32.00 70.06
C PRO A 171 -38.00 -32.92 70.79
N SER A 172 -37.58 -33.51 71.91
CA SER A 172 -38.43 -34.12 72.93
C SER A 172 -38.00 -33.64 74.32
N LEU A 173 -38.96 -33.11 75.08
CA LEU A 173 -38.84 -32.39 76.36
C LEU A 173 -38.74 -33.34 77.59
N PRO A 174 -38.51 -32.82 78.82
CA PRO A 174 -37.59 -33.37 79.81
C PRO A 174 -38.28 -34.14 80.94
N GLY A 175 -37.49 -34.87 81.73
CA GLY A 175 -37.92 -35.31 83.05
C GLY A 175 -36.90 -36.20 83.76
N GLY A 176 -36.58 -35.82 85.00
CA GLY A 176 -36.32 -36.78 86.07
C GLY A 176 -34.91 -36.83 86.62
N ASP A 177 -34.77 -36.24 87.82
CA ASP A 177 -33.82 -36.55 88.88
C ASP A 177 -33.28 -38.00 88.87
N ASP A 178 -32.02 -38.23 89.20
CA ASP A 178 -31.65 -38.59 90.58
C ASP A 178 -30.14 -38.81 90.75
N ALA A 179 -29.74 -38.74 92.01
CA ALA A 179 -28.41 -38.71 92.58
C ALA A 179 -27.48 -39.91 92.28
N ALA A 180 -26.15 -39.68 92.31
CA ALA A 180 -25.25 -40.24 93.33
C ALA A 180 -23.76 -39.96 93.00
N SER A 181 -23.07 -39.36 93.97
CA SER A 181 -21.61 -39.28 94.15
C SER A 181 -20.98 -40.67 94.42
N PRO A 182 -19.74 -40.77 94.94
CA PRO A 182 -18.42 -40.25 94.53
C PRO A 182 -17.43 -41.43 94.31
N GLU A 183 -16.16 -41.18 93.99
CA GLU A 183 -15.02 -41.78 94.72
C GLU A 183 -13.67 -41.24 94.22
N GLU A 184 -12.86 -40.89 95.21
CA GLU A 184 -11.43 -40.61 95.15
C GLU A 184 -10.67 -41.93 94.91
N ASP A 185 -9.53 -41.93 94.18
CA ASP A 185 -8.33 -42.65 94.65
C ASP A 185 -7.08 -42.27 93.84
N GLU A 186 -5.96 -42.49 94.51
CA GLU A 186 -4.58 -42.03 94.43
C GLU A 186 -3.77 -42.30 93.15
N GLY A 187 -2.70 -41.51 93.01
CA GLY A 187 -1.56 -41.73 92.10
C GLY A 187 -0.63 -40.54 91.95
#